data_AF-A0AAV0YDQ9-F1
#
_entry.id   AF-A0AAV0YDQ9-F1
#
_cell.length_a   1.000
_cell.length_b   1.000
_cell.length_c   1.000
_cell.angle_alpha   90.00
_cell.angle_beta   90.00
_cell.angle_gamma   90.00
#
_symmetry.space_group_name_H-M   'P 1'
#
loop_
_entity.id
_entity.type
_entity.pdbx_description
1 polymer ?
#
loop_
_entity_poly.entity_id
_entity_poly.type
_entity_poly.pdbx_seq_one_letter_code
_entity_poly.pdbx_strand_id
1 'polypeptide(L)'
;MDIISCLPGHVIDRILSYLPIREAVRTSVLSKIWKNKWYTLPNLVFDKHGVSDVASEDSLVDKNKIVKIVDHVLLIHSGPINMFKFTEDDVIGEILVTDMDRWILHLTGRSIKELVLEFLTGEEEEEYYKYKIPWCLFSCQSLHRLTLQWCWLNPPKVFEGFRNLRSLDLNLVTVAQDAFENIVRDTSIVLKNISSRKGN
;
A
#
# COMPACT_ATOMS: atom_id res chain seq x y z
N MET A 1 -16.82 27.80 -19.21
CA MET A 1 -15.47 27.37 -19.63
C MET A 1 -14.78 26.80 -18.41
N ASP A 2 -14.22 25.60 -18.53
CA ASP A 2 -13.40 25.02 -17.46
C ASP A 2 -11.99 25.62 -17.52
N ILE A 3 -11.77 26.66 -16.71
CA ILE A 3 -10.49 27.39 -16.60
C ILE A 3 -9.34 26.43 -16.21
N ILE A 4 -9.68 25.36 -15.49
CA ILE A 4 -8.73 24.39 -14.96
C ILE A 4 -8.21 23.47 -16.08
N SER A 5 -9.01 23.23 -17.13
CA SER A 5 -8.58 22.51 -18.34
C SER A 5 -7.62 23.30 -19.23
N CYS A 6 -7.42 24.59 -19.00
CA CYS A 6 -6.43 25.40 -19.72
C CYS A 6 -5.01 25.28 -19.13
N LEU A 7 -4.84 24.57 -18.01
CA LEU A 7 -3.54 24.35 -17.40
C LEU A 7 -2.66 23.43 -18.28
N PRO A 8 -1.35 23.71 -18.40
CA PRO A 8 -0.42 22.79 -19.05
C PRO A 8 -0.45 21.40 -18.39
N GLY A 9 -0.30 20.34 -19.19
CA GLY A 9 -0.42 18.96 -18.70
C GLY A 9 0.48 18.64 -17.49
N HIS A 10 1.71 19.17 -17.47
CA HIS A 10 2.64 18.96 -16.35
C HIS A 10 2.18 19.62 -15.03
N VAL A 11 1.39 20.70 -15.10
CA VAL A 11 0.81 21.35 -13.91
C VAL A 11 -0.31 20.49 -13.36
N ILE A 12 -1.15 19.94 -14.24
CA ILE A 12 -2.22 18.99 -13.86
C ILE A 12 -1.60 17.75 -13.21
N ASP A 13 -0.55 17.18 -13.81
CA ASP A 13 0.17 16.03 -13.26
C ASP A 13 0.69 16.32 -11.84
N ARG A 14 1.26 17.52 -11.65
CA ARG A 14 1.76 17.95 -10.34
C ARG A 14 0.63 18.13 -9.33
N ILE A 15 -0.50 18.75 -9.69
CA ILE A 15 -1.65 18.89 -8.80
C ILE A 15 -2.18 17.51 -8.39
N LEU A 16 -2.43 16.64 -9.37
CA LEU A 16 -2.95 15.30 -9.12
C LEU A 16 -1.99 14.45 -8.28
N SER A 17 -0.68 14.65 -8.40
CA SER A 17 0.32 13.93 -7.58
C SER A 17 0.27 14.25 -6.09
N TYR A 18 -0.36 15.36 -5.70
CA TYR A 18 -0.57 15.73 -4.31
C TYR A 18 -1.94 15.29 -3.77
N LEU A 19 -2.83 14.74 -4.62
CA LEU A 19 -4.15 14.30 -4.20
C LEU A 19 -4.14 12.81 -3.86
N PRO A 20 -4.83 12.38 -2.79
CA PRO A 20 -5.22 10.98 -2.64
C PRO A 20 -5.99 10.52 -3.88
N ILE A 21 -5.87 9.23 -4.22
CA ILE A 21 -6.40 8.72 -5.50
C ILE A 21 -7.91 8.94 -5.64
N ARG A 22 -8.64 8.93 -4.53
CA ARG A 22 -10.07 9.23 -4.50
C ARG A 22 -10.39 10.67 -4.91
N GLU A 23 -9.62 11.64 -4.40
CA GLU A 23 -9.80 13.03 -4.77
C GLU A 23 -9.34 13.26 -6.22
N ALA A 24 -8.27 12.59 -6.66
CA ALA A 24 -7.88 12.58 -8.07
C ALA A 24 -9.01 12.03 -8.98
N VAL A 25 -9.65 10.92 -8.60
CA VAL A 25 -10.81 10.38 -9.32
C VAL A 25 -11.99 11.36 -9.32
N ARG A 26 -12.26 12.06 -8.22
CA ARG A 26 -13.32 13.09 -8.16
C ARG A 26 -13.09 14.23 -9.15
N THR A 27 -11.83 14.63 -9.36
CA THR A 27 -11.53 15.66 -10.36
C THR A 27 -11.81 15.22 -11.81
N SER A 28 -12.05 13.93 -12.07
CA SER A 28 -12.37 13.43 -13.41
C SER A 28 -13.65 14.01 -14.01
N VAL A 29 -14.55 14.55 -13.18
CA VAL A 29 -15.77 15.23 -13.66
C VAL A 29 -15.49 16.62 -14.20
N LEU A 30 -14.35 17.24 -13.87
CA LEU A 30 -13.98 18.58 -14.31
C LEU A 30 -13.72 18.60 -15.81
N SER A 31 -12.97 17.61 -16.33
CA SER A 31 -12.84 17.41 -17.78
C SER A 31 -12.26 16.05 -18.18
N LYS A 32 -12.31 15.78 -19.49
CA LYS A 32 -11.67 14.61 -20.10
C LYS A 32 -10.16 14.55 -19.86
N ILE A 33 -9.48 15.70 -19.74
CA ILE A 33 -8.04 15.75 -19.49
C ILE A 33 -7.75 15.23 -18.08
N TRP A 34 -8.45 15.76 -17.08
CA TRP A 34 -8.34 15.32 -15.69
C TRP A 34 -8.70 13.83 -15.54
N LYS A 35 -9.79 13.41 -16.21
CA LYS A 35 -10.17 12.00 -16.31
C LYS A 35 -9.03 11.13 -16.88
N ASN A 36 -8.40 11.52 -17.97
CA ASN A 36 -7.35 10.70 -18.59
C ASN A 36 -6.06 10.66 -17.77
N LYS A 37 -5.74 11.75 -17.05
CA LYS A 37 -4.49 11.87 -16.31
C LYS A 37 -4.45 10.99 -15.07
N TRP A 38 -5.56 10.90 -14.31
CA TRP A 38 -5.54 10.12 -13.07
C TRP A 38 -5.26 8.62 -13.30
N TYR A 39 -5.69 8.04 -14.43
CA TYR A 39 -5.40 6.64 -14.84
C TYR A 39 -3.90 6.32 -15.01
N THR A 40 -3.04 7.34 -15.00
CA THR A 40 -1.60 7.20 -15.23
C THR A 40 -0.76 7.68 -14.06
N LEU A 41 -1.39 8.04 -12.93
CA LEU A 41 -0.68 8.53 -11.75
C LEU A 41 0.27 7.47 -11.18
N PRO A 42 1.55 7.79 -10.99
CA PRO A 42 2.52 6.82 -10.52
C PRO A 42 2.36 6.46 -9.03
N ASN A 43 1.66 7.29 -8.27
CA ASN A 43 1.53 7.17 -6.82
C ASN A 43 0.07 6.96 -6.48
N LEU A 44 -0.24 5.78 -5.95
CA LEU A 44 -1.60 5.40 -5.55
C LEU A 44 -1.67 5.39 -4.02
N VAL A 45 -2.36 6.38 -3.45
CA VAL A 45 -2.56 6.50 -2.00
C VAL A 45 -4.02 6.25 -1.68
N PHE A 46 -4.26 5.21 -0.89
CA PHE A 46 -5.56 4.84 -0.35
C PHE A 46 -5.52 5.04 1.16
N ASP A 47 -6.05 6.18 1.62
CA ASP A 47 -6.28 6.48 3.02
C ASP A 47 -7.78 6.42 3.36
N LYS A 48 -8.10 5.99 4.57
CA LYS A 48 -9.48 5.97 5.06
C LYS A 48 -10.04 7.38 5.26
N HIS A 49 -9.18 8.36 5.56
CA HIS A 49 -9.57 9.74 5.82
C HIS A 49 -10.31 10.43 4.65
N GLY A 50 -10.24 9.88 3.43
CA GLY A 50 -11.09 10.35 2.34
C GLY A 50 -12.58 9.97 2.48
N VAL A 51 -12.93 8.86 3.14
CA VAL A 51 -14.31 8.34 3.20
C VAL A 51 -15.13 9.13 4.23
N SER A 52 -15.63 10.30 3.80
CA SER A 52 -16.58 11.25 4.44
C SER A 52 -17.01 11.04 5.90
N ASP A 53 -17.03 12.18 6.60
CA ASP A 53 -17.56 12.60 7.93
C ASP A 53 -18.89 12.03 8.47
N VAL A 54 -19.39 10.92 7.94
CA VAL A 54 -20.48 10.14 8.51
C VAL A 54 -19.95 8.72 8.59
N ALA A 55 -19.23 8.43 9.68
CA ALA A 55 -18.96 7.06 10.06
C ALA A 55 -20.30 6.32 10.03
N SER A 56 -20.49 5.43 9.05
CA SER A 56 -21.56 4.45 9.16
C SER A 56 -21.31 3.67 10.44
N GLU A 57 -22.34 3.40 11.24
CA GLU A 57 -22.22 2.51 12.41
C GLU A 57 -21.77 1.08 12.01
N ASP A 58 -21.74 0.76 10.72
CA ASP A 58 -21.31 -0.52 10.16
C ASP A 58 -19.95 -0.42 9.43
N SER A 59 -18.88 -0.82 10.12
CA SER A 59 -17.50 -0.82 9.61
C SER A 59 -17.29 -1.77 8.41
N LEU A 60 -18.14 -2.78 8.23
CA LEU A 60 -18.02 -3.76 7.13
C LEU A 60 -18.42 -3.15 5.79
N VAL A 61 -19.41 -2.24 5.80
CA VAL A 61 -19.86 -1.54 4.60
C VAL A 61 -18.75 -0.65 4.04
N ASP A 62 -18.01 0.04 4.92
CA ASP A 62 -16.91 0.91 4.51
C ASP A 62 -15.68 0.12 4.03
N LYS A 63 -15.38 -1.02 4.65
CA LYS A 63 -14.35 -1.97 4.17
C LYS A 63 -14.66 -2.47 2.75
N ASN A 64 -15.90 -2.86 2.47
CA ASN A 64 -16.30 -3.30 1.14
C ASN A 64 -16.23 -2.18 0.09
N LYS A 65 -16.44 -0.92 0.48
CA LYS A 65 -16.28 0.22 -0.44
C LYS A 65 -14.82 0.44 -0.79
N ILE A 66 -13.90 0.43 0.19
CA ILE A 66 -12.48 0.67 -0.09
C ILE A 66 -11.90 -0.45 -0.95
N VAL A 67 -12.25 -1.71 -0.69
CA VAL A 67 -11.82 -2.86 -1.52
C VAL A 67 -12.24 -2.66 -2.98
N LYS A 68 -13.51 -2.33 -3.23
CA LYS A 68 -14.02 -2.07 -4.59
C LYS A 68 -13.32 -0.90 -5.26
N ILE A 69 -12.97 0.14 -4.50
CA ILE A 69 -12.23 1.30 -5.04
C ILE A 69 -10.82 0.89 -5.45
N VAL A 70 -10.10 0.17 -4.59
CA VAL A 70 -8.74 -0.31 -4.87
C VAL A 70 -8.75 -1.23 -6.09
N ASP A 71 -9.65 -2.23 -6.11
CA ASP A 71 -9.81 -3.15 -7.25
C ASP A 71 -10.09 -2.39 -8.54
N HIS A 72 -11.03 -1.44 -8.51
CA HIS A 72 -11.38 -0.67 -9.69
C HIS A 72 -10.20 0.14 -10.20
N VAL A 73 -9.48 0.84 -9.30
CA VAL A 73 -8.30 1.62 -9.66
C VAL A 73 -7.22 0.73 -10.25
N LEU A 74 -6.84 -0.37 -9.58
CA LEU A 74 -5.80 -1.28 -10.07
C LEU A 74 -6.17 -1.91 -11.42
N LEU A 75 -7.45 -2.22 -11.65
CA LEU A 75 -7.94 -2.80 -12.90
C LEU A 75 -7.79 -1.85 -14.10
N ILE A 76 -8.09 -0.57 -13.91
CA ILE A 76 -8.11 0.43 -15.01
C ILE A 76 -6.82 1.25 -15.10
N HIS A 77 -5.88 1.06 -14.18
CA HIS A 77 -4.63 1.83 -14.14
C HIS A 77 -3.69 1.44 -15.29
N SER A 78 -3.48 2.37 -16.22
CA SER A 78 -2.71 2.14 -17.44
C SER A 78 -1.26 2.65 -17.37
N GLY A 79 -0.95 3.53 -16.42
CA GLY A 79 0.41 4.06 -16.22
C GLY A 79 1.29 3.16 -15.33
N PRO A 80 2.57 3.49 -15.14
CA PRO A 80 3.41 2.81 -14.15
C PRO A 80 2.85 3.01 -12.74
N ILE A 81 3.10 2.05 -11.84
CA ILE A 81 2.81 2.18 -10.41
C ILE A 81 4.16 2.18 -9.69
N ASN A 82 4.64 3.37 -9.34
CA ASN A 82 5.89 3.53 -8.60
C ASN A 82 5.67 3.34 -7.11
N MET A 83 4.60 3.91 -6.56
CA MET A 83 4.28 3.86 -5.14
C MET A 83 2.82 3.44 -4.92
N PHE A 84 2.62 2.55 -3.96
CA PHE A 84 1.32 2.16 -3.44
C PHE A 84 1.34 2.30 -1.92
N LYS A 85 0.39 3.08 -1.40
CA LYS A 85 0.13 3.22 0.03
C LYS A 85 -1.29 2.81 0.33
N PHE A 86 -1.44 1.92 1.30
CA PHE A 86 -2.73 1.52 1.84
C PHE A 86 -2.68 1.62 3.37
N THR A 87 -3.64 2.36 3.93
CA THR A 87 -3.81 2.52 5.37
C THR A 87 -5.22 2.07 5.76
N GLU A 88 -5.32 1.21 6.78
CA GLU A 88 -6.60 0.82 7.39
C GLU A 88 -6.55 1.06 8.90
N ASP A 89 -7.59 1.73 9.40
CA ASP A 89 -7.71 2.16 10.80
C ASP A 89 -8.50 1.16 11.66
N ASP A 90 -8.70 -0.05 11.15
CA ASP A 90 -9.51 -1.10 11.78
C ASP A 90 -8.84 -2.48 11.58
N VAL A 91 -9.26 -3.46 12.37
CA VAL A 91 -8.77 -4.84 12.33
C VAL A 91 -8.98 -5.44 10.93
N ILE A 92 -7.92 -6.06 10.41
CA ILE A 92 -7.94 -6.79 9.14
C ILE A 92 -8.74 -8.08 9.34
N GLY A 93 -9.92 -8.17 8.74
CA GLY A 93 -10.69 -9.41 8.64
C GLY A 93 -10.22 -10.30 7.48
N GLU A 94 -10.60 -11.58 7.49
CA GLU A 94 -10.21 -12.56 6.45
C GLU A 94 -10.50 -12.11 5.00
N ILE A 95 -11.61 -11.40 4.80
CA ILE A 95 -12.01 -10.87 3.49
C ILE A 95 -10.91 -9.95 2.95
N LEU A 96 -10.42 -9.02 3.78
CA LEU A 96 -9.41 -8.05 3.36
C LEU A 96 -8.06 -8.73 3.08
N VAL A 97 -7.72 -9.81 3.78
CA VAL A 97 -6.47 -10.57 3.54
C VAL A 97 -6.39 -11.08 2.10
N THR A 98 -7.48 -11.64 1.58
CA THR A 98 -7.50 -12.22 0.23
C THR A 98 -7.33 -11.14 -0.85
N ASP A 99 -7.95 -9.98 -0.66
CA ASP A 99 -7.83 -8.88 -1.62
C ASP A 99 -6.45 -8.22 -1.54
N MET A 100 -5.89 -8.06 -0.33
CA MET A 100 -4.52 -7.59 -0.12
C MET A 100 -3.49 -8.49 -0.84
N ASP A 101 -3.63 -9.81 -0.74
CA ASP A 101 -2.74 -10.76 -1.43
C ASP A 101 -2.79 -10.59 -2.95
N ARG A 102 -3.98 -10.38 -3.51
CA ARG A 102 -4.18 -10.12 -4.94
C ARG A 102 -3.56 -8.79 -5.34
N TRP A 103 -3.72 -7.74 -4.54
CA TRP A 103 -3.13 -6.43 -4.80
C TRP A 103 -1.61 -6.51 -4.81
N ILE A 104 -1.00 -7.12 -3.79
CA ILE A 104 0.46 -7.25 -3.72
C ILE A 104 0.99 -8.10 -4.88
N LEU A 105 0.31 -9.19 -5.24
CA LEU A 105 0.67 -9.99 -6.42
C LEU A 105 0.63 -9.15 -7.71
N HIS A 106 -0.42 -8.35 -7.89
CA HIS A 106 -0.54 -7.45 -9.04
C HIS A 106 0.59 -6.41 -9.06
N LEU A 107 0.83 -5.73 -7.94
CA LEU A 107 1.82 -4.66 -7.82
C LEU A 107 3.26 -5.15 -8.04
N THR A 108 3.58 -6.33 -7.50
CA THR A 108 4.89 -6.98 -7.71
C THR A 108 5.09 -7.37 -9.18
N GLY A 109 4.04 -7.88 -9.84
CA GLY A 109 4.04 -8.12 -11.29
C GLY A 109 4.25 -6.86 -12.14
N ARG A 110 3.94 -5.68 -11.58
CA ARG A 110 4.15 -4.37 -12.22
C ARG A 110 5.44 -3.67 -11.82
N SER A 111 6.35 -4.38 -11.14
CA SER A 111 7.67 -3.84 -10.73
C SER A 111 7.57 -2.57 -9.88
N ILE A 112 6.69 -2.59 -8.87
CA ILE A 112 6.54 -1.49 -7.91
C ILE A 112 7.87 -1.14 -7.22
N LYS A 113 8.05 0.15 -6.91
CA LYS A 113 9.26 0.66 -6.25
C LYS A 113 9.04 0.95 -4.77
N GLU A 114 7.84 1.31 -4.36
CA GLU A 114 7.56 1.72 -2.99
C GLU A 114 6.24 1.13 -2.53
N LEU A 115 6.30 0.36 -1.44
CA LEU A 115 5.14 -0.24 -0.82
C LEU A 115 5.01 0.24 0.63
N VAL A 116 3.86 0.81 0.96
CA VAL A 116 3.54 1.28 2.31
C VAL A 116 2.24 0.61 2.75
N LEU A 117 2.32 -0.23 3.78
CA LEU A 117 1.17 -0.89 4.40
C LEU A 117 1.12 -0.50 5.87
N GLU A 118 0.07 0.22 6.26
CA GLU A 118 -0.11 0.74 7.61
C GLU A 118 -1.45 0.28 8.18
N PHE A 119 -1.40 -0.47 9.28
CA PHE A 119 -2.61 -0.97 9.94
C PHE A 119 -2.64 -0.53 11.40
N LEU A 120 -3.79 -0.05 11.88
CA LEU A 120 -4.00 0.28 13.30
C LEU A 120 -4.32 -0.96 14.14
N THR A 121 -4.11 -0.80 15.45
CA THR A 121 -4.42 -1.78 16.49
C THR A 121 -5.71 -1.45 17.19
N GLY A 122 -6.52 -2.46 17.47
CA GLY A 122 -7.46 -2.37 18.58
C GLY A 122 -6.68 -2.18 19.89
N GLU A 123 -7.20 -1.35 20.79
CA GLU A 123 -6.57 -1.05 22.10
C GLU A 123 -6.61 -2.26 23.06
N GLU A 124 -7.33 -3.34 22.70
CA GLU A 124 -7.56 -4.49 23.57
C GLU A 124 -6.85 -5.76 23.05
N GLU A 125 -5.77 -6.11 23.74
CA GLU A 125 -5.17 -7.43 24.00
C GLU A 125 -5.03 -8.49 22.87
N GLU A 126 -3.76 -8.79 22.56
CA GLU A 126 -3.11 -10.09 22.28
C GLU A 126 -3.61 -11.06 21.18
N GLU A 127 -4.82 -10.95 20.62
CA GLU A 127 -5.36 -11.92 19.65
C GLU A 127 -5.49 -11.43 18.20
N TYR A 128 -5.08 -10.20 17.88
CA TYR A 128 -5.14 -9.73 16.49
C TYR A 128 -3.99 -10.30 15.64
N TYR A 129 -4.37 -11.04 14.60
CA TYR A 129 -3.42 -11.63 13.65
C TYR A 129 -2.79 -10.55 12.76
N LYS A 130 -1.46 -10.41 12.84
CA LYS A 130 -0.68 -9.59 11.92
C LYS A 130 -0.89 -10.06 10.47
N TYR A 131 -1.00 -9.13 9.53
CA TYR A 131 -1.11 -9.47 8.12
C TYR A 131 0.17 -10.16 7.63
N LYS A 132 0.03 -11.40 7.16
CA LYS A 132 1.16 -12.17 6.64
C LYS A 132 1.48 -11.69 5.23
N ILE A 133 2.68 -11.17 5.04
CA ILE A 133 3.14 -10.70 3.73
C ILE A 133 3.24 -11.89 2.75
N PRO A 134 2.65 -11.79 1.54
CA PRO A 134 2.68 -12.86 0.57
C PRO A 134 4.06 -13.04 -0.05
N TRP A 135 4.36 -14.26 -0.47
CA TRP A 135 5.69 -14.66 -0.93
C TRP A 135 6.18 -13.87 -2.14
N CYS A 136 5.26 -13.41 -3.00
CA CYS A 136 5.57 -12.68 -4.23
C CYS A 136 6.30 -11.36 -3.96
N LEU A 137 6.09 -10.75 -2.78
CA LEU A 137 6.82 -9.53 -2.41
C LEU A 137 8.32 -9.79 -2.33
N PHE A 138 8.75 -10.92 -1.77
CA PHE A 138 10.16 -11.27 -1.62
C PHE A 138 10.87 -11.55 -2.95
N SER A 139 10.11 -11.76 -4.04
CA SER A 139 10.64 -11.86 -5.40
C SER A 139 10.75 -10.50 -6.10
N CYS A 140 10.23 -9.42 -5.50
CA CYS A 140 10.15 -8.09 -6.09
C CYS A 140 11.48 -7.34 -5.96
N GLN A 141 12.35 -7.50 -6.96
CA GLN A 141 13.68 -6.87 -6.97
C GLN A 141 13.65 -5.39 -7.37
N SER A 142 12.52 -4.85 -7.82
CA SER A 142 12.36 -3.42 -8.14
C SER A 142 12.11 -2.54 -6.91
N LEU A 143 11.91 -3.14 -5.73
CA LEU A 143 11.54 -2.42 -4.52
C LEU A 143 12.71 -1.57 -3.99
N HIS A 144 12.45 -0.28 -3.79
CA HIS A 144 13.37 0.73 -3.25
C HIS A 144 12.99 1.17 -1.84
N ARG A 145 11.69 1.17 -1.50
CA ARG A 145 11.20 1.47 -0.15
C ARG A 145 10.13 0.49 0.28
N LEU A 146 10.23 0.03 1.52
CA LEU A 146 9.25 -0.83 2.15
C LEU A 146 8.92 -0.27 3.55
N THR A 147 7.66 0.09 3.75
CA THR A 147 7.13 0.51 5.05
C THR A 147 6.02 -0.45 5.44
N LEU A 148 6.18 -1.12 6.58
CA LEU A 148 5.23 -2.08 7.09
C LEU A 148 4.92 -1.79 8.55
N GLN A 149 3.64 -1.72 8.88
CA GLN A 149 3.16 -1.65 10.24
C GLN A 149 2.17 -2.79 10.49
N TRP A 150 2.29 -3.51 11.61
CA TRP A 150 1.41 -4.64 11.98
C TRP A 150 1.41 -5.82 11.00
N CYS A 151 2.56 -6.07 10.37
CA CYS A 151 2.74 -7.18 9.42
C CYS A 151 3.55 -8.35 10.01
N TRP A 152 3.43 -9.52 9.40
CA TRP A 152 4.31 -10.66 9.61
C TRP A 152 5.12 -10.95 8.34
N LEU A 153 6.43 -10.76 8.44
CA LEU A 153 7.41 -11.11 7.41
C LEU A 153 7.90 -12.55 7.64
N ASN A 154 7.57 -13.41 6.68
CA ASN A 154 8.04 -14.80 6.65
C ASN A 154 8.56 -15.15 5.25
N PRO A 155 9.75 -14.66 4.87
CA PRO A 155 10.29 -14.93 3.55
C PRO A 155 10.63 -16.41 3.36
N PRO A 156 10.62 -16.90 2.11
CA PRO A 156 11.05 -18.25 1.82
C PRO A 156 12.56 -18.41 2.08
N LYS A 157 13.01 -19.62 2.37
CA LYS A 157 14.44 -19.92 2.65
C LYS A 157 15.40 -19.52 1.52
N VAL A 158 14.91 -19.43 0.29
CA VAL A 158 15.67 -19.02 -0.90
C VAL A 158 15.78 -17.49 -1.06
N PHE A 159 15.22 -16.72 -0.13
CA PHE A 159 15.22 -15.27 -0.20
C PHE A 159 16.61 -14.70 0.08
N GLU A 160 17.24 -14.14 -0.96
CA GLU A 160 18.57 -13.53 -0.91
C GLU A 160 18.56 -12.03 -0.52
N GLY A 161 17.40 -11.50 -0.13
CA GLY A 161 17.22 -10.07 0.13
C GLY A 161 16.61 -9.29 -1.03
N PHE A 162 16.29 -8.02 -0.76
CA PHE A 162 15.82 -7.07 -1.76
C PHE A 162 17.01 -6.29 -2.34
N ARG A 163 17.39 -6.58 -3.59
CA ARG A 163 18.64 -6.05 -4.19
C ARG A 163 18.68 -4.53 -4.34
N ASN A 164 17.53 -3.88 -4.49
CA ASN A 164 17.45 -2.42 -4.73
C ASN A 164 16.84 -1.65 -3.56
N LEU A 165 16.59 -2.32 -2.42
CA LEU A 165 15.93 -1.69 -1.28
C LEU A 165 16.89 -0.70 -0.61
N ARG A 166 16.43 0.53 -0.43
CA ARG A 166 17.21 1.64 0.13
C ARG A 166 16.68 2.10 1.47
N SER A 167 15.36 2.00 1.65
CA SER A 167 14.66 2.39 2.88
C SER A 167 13.80 1.23 3.36
N LEU A 168 13.93 0.91 4.64
CA LEU A 168 13.11 -0.08 5.32
C LEU A 168 12.61 0.54 6.62
N ASP A 169 11.29 0.59 6.77
CA ASP A 169 10.61 1.04 8.00
C ASP A 169 9.67 -0.08 8.46
N LEU A 170 9.94 -0.60 9.64
CA LEU A 170 9.19 -1.69 10.25
C LEU A 170 8.70 -1.24 11.61
N ASN A 171 7.38 -1.22 11.80
CA ASN A 171 6.74 -0.85 13.05
C ASN A 171 5.82 -1.99 13.54
N LEU A 172 6.10 -2.55 14.71
CA LEU A 172 5.30 -3.65 15.29
C LEU A 172 5.22 -4.86 14.34
N VAL A 173 6.30 -5.13 13.61
CA VAL A 173 6.40 -6.23 12.66
C VAL A 173 7.02 -7.47 13.31
N THR A 174 6.45 -8.65 13.01
CA THR A 174 7.08 -9.94 13.35
C THR A 174 7.93 -10.39 12.17
N VAL A 175 9.17 -10.83 12.42
CA VAL A 175 10.06 -11.37 11.39
C VAL A 175 10.48 -12.79 11.77
N ALA A 176 10.53 -13.71 10.80
CA ALA A 176 11.13 -15.03 11.01
C ALA A 176 12.63 -14.89 11.37
N GLN A 177 13.12 -15.71 12.31
CA GLN A 177 14.43 -15.52 12.94
C GLN A 177 15.61 -15.55 11.95
N ASP A 178 15.53 -16.39 10.92
CA ASP A 178 16.53 -16.57 9.85
C ASP A 178 16.37 -15.58 8.69
N ALA A 179 15.29 -14.81 8.68
CA ALA A 179 14.93 -13.91 7.59
C ALA A 179 15.49 -12.51 7.75
N PHE A 180 15.71 -12.07 8.99
CA PHE A 180 16.04 -10.67 9.27
C PHE A 180 17.38 -10.25 8.65
N GLU A 181 18.38 -11.13 8.71
CA GLU A 181 19.71 -10.88 8.15
C GLU A 181 19.66 -10.64 6.63
N ASN A 182 18.86 -11.44 5.91
CA ASN A 182 18.70 -11.30 4.46
C ASN A 182 17.95 -10.02 4.06
N ILE A 183 17.02 -9.54 4.91
CA ILE A 183 16.28 -8.29 4.66
C ILE A 183 17.19 -7.06 4.84
N VAL A 184 18.09 -7.12 5.83
CA VAL A 184 18.85 -5.96 6.32
C VAL A 184 20.15 -5.69 5.54
N ARG A 185 20.65 -6.69 4.81
CA ARG A 185 22.02 -6.75 4.27
C ARG A 185 22.54 -5.50 3.54
N ASP A 186 21.69 -4.74 2.85
CA ASP A 186 22.11 -3.63 1.98
C ASP A 186 21.26 -2.34 2.18
N THR A 187 20.58 -2.16 3.32
CA THR A 187 19.57 -1.09 3.52
C THR A 187 20.00 0.00 4.51
N SER A 188 19.56 1.25 4.31
CA SER A 188 19.58 2.28 5.37
C SER A 188 18.32 2.11 6.21
N ILE A 189 18.49 1.71 7.47
CA ILE A 189 17.38 1.18 8.27
C ILE A 189 17.00 2.16 9.39
N VAL A 190 15.69 2.41 9.51
CA VAL A 190 15.10 2.96 10.72
C VAL A 190 14.21 1.88 11.33
N LEU A 191 14.64 1.30 12.46
CA LEU A 191 13.86 0.27 13.18
C LEU A 191 13.13 0.91 14.35
N LYS A 192 11.82 0.63 14.45
CA LYS A 192 11.02 0.98 15.64
C LYS A 192 10.19 -0.23 16.03
N ASN A 193 10.48 -0.83 17.20
CA ASN A 193 9.69 -1.92 17.79
C ASN A 193 9.51 -3.18 16.89
N ILE A 194 10.57 -3.97 16.72
CA ILE A 194 10.49 -5.31 16.10
C ILE A 194 10.40 -6.39 17.18
N SER A 195 9.51 -7.38 17.00
CA SER A 195 9.49 -8.58 17.83
C SER A 195 9.96 -9.81 17.05
N SER A 196 10.88 -10.59 17.63
CA SER A 196 11.33 -11.89 17.10
C SER A 196 10.59 -13.01 17.84
N ARG A 197 9.99 -13.96 17.12
CA ARG A 197 9.39 -15.16 17.72
C ARG A 197 10.38 -16.31 17.59
N LYS A 198 10.83 -16.89 18.71
CA LYS A 198 11.60 -18.14 18.70
C LYS A 198 10.70 -19.24 18.14
N GLY A 199 11.12 -19.87 17.06
CA GLY A 199 10.48 -21.10 16.59
C GLY A 199 10.64 -22.18 17.65
N ASN A 200 9.52 -22.81 18.03
CA ASN A 200 9.54 -24.08 18.76
C ASN A 200 9.94 -25.21 17.81
#